data_AF-A0A1W6N293-F1
#
_entry.id   AF-A0A1W6N293-F1
#
_cell.length_a   1.000
_cell.length_b   1.000
_cell.length_c   1.000
_cell.angle_alpha   90.00
_cell.angle_beta   90.00
_cell.angle_gamma   90.00
#
_symmetry.space_group_name_H-M   'P 1'
#
loop_
_entity.id
_entity.type
_entity.pdbx_description
1 polymer ?
#
loop_
_entity_poly.entity_id
_entity_poly.type
_entity_poly.pdbx_seq_one_letter_code
_entity_poly.pdbx_strand_id
1 'polypeptide(L)'
;MSEEEHALFGEFCQSLDVTPSEALRRLARSAALLGPSFTGEARAEVVALTRQMRAIGNNLNQAVHHMNAGHVIQSEDMRGHLEAVSRAIGELDRLYRSLCVKSYRRTEAAVAGRSK
;
A
#
# COMPACT_ATOMS: atom_id res chain seq x y z
N MET A 1 24.05 -9.50 17.66
CA MET A 1 22.87 -10.19 18.20
C MET A 1 23.37 -11.47 18.84
N SER A 2 23.09 -11.69 20.12
CA SER A 2 23.43 -12.94 20.81
C SER A 2 22.56 -14.10 20.30
N GLU A 3 22.93 -15.35 20.61
CA GLU A 3 22.10 -16.52 20.31
C GLU A 3 20.73 -16.43 21.00
N GLU A 4 20.69 -15.93 22.23
CA GLU A 4 19.47 -15.71 23.00
C GLU A 4 18.56 -14.66 22.34
N GLU A 5 19.12 -13.53 21.89
CA GLU A 5 18.38 -12.52 21.14
C GLU A 5 17.85 -13.08 19.81
N HIS A 6 18.57 -14.03 19.17
CA HIS A 6 18.12 -14.67 17.94
C HIS A 6 16.93 -15.59 18.16
N ALA A 7 16.97 -16.40 19.23
CA ALA A 7 15.86 -17.25 19.61
C ALA A 7 14.61 -16.42 19.92
N LEU A 8 14.75 -15.38 20.75
CA LEU A 8 13.66 -14.47 21.12
C LEU A 8 13.07 -13.73 19.90
N PHE A 9 13.91 -13.32 18.95
CA PHE A 9 13.45 -12.71 17.71
C PHE A 9 12.71 -13.72 16.82
N GLY A 10 13.16 -14.97 16.76
CA GLY A 10 12.49 -16.05 16.05
C GLY A 10 11.07 -16.30 16.59
N GLU A 11 10.92 -16.42 17.91
CA GLU A 11 9.62 -16.57 18.57
C GLU A 11 8.68 -15.37 18.33
N PHE A 12 9.23 -14.16 18.36
CA PHE A 12 8.49 -12.95 18.03
C PHE A 12 7.99 -12.95 16.57
N CYS A 13 8.81 -13.41 15.63
CA CYS A 13 8.40 -13.54 14.23
C CYS A 13 7.27 -14.56 14.06
N GLN A 14 7.34 -15.68 14.77
CA GLN A 14 6.31 -16.72 14.76
C GLN A 14 4.98 -16.23 15.34
N SER A 15 4.99 -15.48 16.46
CA SER A 15 3.76 -14.95 17.05
C SER A 15 3.04 -13.92 16.16
N LEU A 16 3.77 -13.31 15.23
CA LEU A 16 3.26 -12.37 14.23
C LEU A 16 2.92 -13.02 12.88
N ASP A 17 3.12 -14.34 12.73
CA ASP A 17 2.98 -15.08 11.47
C ASP A 17 3.80 -14.44 10.32
N VAL A 18 5.07 -14.11 10.59
CA VAL A 18 6.00 -13.55 9.60
C VAL A 18 7.35 -14.25 9.64
N THR A 19 8.07 -14.21 8.52
CA THR A 19 9.46 -14.69 8.48
C THR A 19 10.42 -13.65 9.11
N PRO A 20 11.59 -14.06 9.65
CA PRO A 20 12.58 -13.14 10.19
C PRO A 20 13.02 -12.06 9.19
N SER A 21 13.18 -12.42 7.92
CA SER A 21 13.52 -11.46 6.85
C SER A 21 12.42 -10.43 6.62
N GLU A 22 11.15 -10.81 6.76
CA GLU A 22 10.02 -9.89 6.65
C GLU A 22 9.93 -8.96 7.87
N ALA A 23 10.14 -9.48 9.07
CA ALA A 23 10.22 -8.67 10.29
C ALA A 23 11.36 -7.63 10.20
N LEU A 24 12.54 -8.02 9.74
CA LEU A 24 13.68 -7.11 9.51
C LEU A 24 13.34 -6.03 8.47
N ARG A 25 12.67 -6.40 7.37
CA ARG A 25 12.25 -5.45 6.34
C ARG A 25 11.28 -4.41 6.90
N ARG A 26 10.32 -4.84 7.73
CA ARG A 26 9.38 -3.92 8.41
C ARG A 26 10.10 -2.98 9.37
N LEU A 27 11.04 -3.49 10.18
CA LEU A 27 11.89 -2.71 11.09
C LEU A 27 12.68 -1.63 10.33
N ALA A 28 13.39 -2.02 9.26
CA ALA A 28 14.18 -1.11 8.45
C ALA A 28 13.32 -0.01 7.79
N ARG A 29 12.15 -0.37 7.24
CA ARG A 29 11.23 0.60 6.64
C ARG A 29 10.65 1.58 7.66
N SER A 30 10.32 1.09 8.86
CA SER A 30 9.86 1.95 9.96
C SER A 30 10.93 2.96 10.36
N ALA A 31 12.18 2.52 10.52
CA ALA A 31 13.30 3.39 10.86
C ALA A 31 13.59 4.43 9.75
N ALA A 32 13.38 4.06 8.49
CA ALA A 32 13.59 4.92 7.33
C ALA A 32 12.37 5.77 6.95
N LEU A 33 11.29 5.76 7.74
CA LEU A 33 10.04 6.47 7.44
C LEU A 33 9.41 6.10 6.08
N LEU A 34 9.67 4.88 5.61
CA LEU A 34 9.16 4.37 4.32
C LEU A 34 7.76 3.75 4.43
N GLY A 35 7.17 3.72 5.62
CA GLY A 35 5.84 3.13 5.85
C GLY A 35 5.81 1.59 5.80
N PRO A 36 4.63 0.96 5.77
CA PRO A 36 4.47 -0.48 5.94
C PRO A 36 5.10 -1.30 4.80
N SER A 37 5.32 -2.58 5.05
CA SER A 37 5.64 -3.55 3.99
C SER A 37 4.35 -3.99 3.30
N PHE A 38 4.28 -3.87 1.97
CA PHE A 38 3.11 -4.29 1.19
C PHE A 38 3.14 -5.79 0.86
N THR A 39 3.29 -6.63 1.88
CA THR A 39 3.31 -8.10 1.77
C THR A 39 1.98 -8.71 2.21
N GLY A 40 1.70 -9.95 1.83
CA GLY A 40 0.44 -10.65 2.19
C GLY A 40 -0.81 -9.99 1.60
N GLU A 41 -1.89 -9.90 2.38
CA GLU A 41 -3.18 -9.30 1.98
C GLU A 41 -3.04 -7.87 1.46
N ALA A 42 -2.18 -7.05 2.09
CA ALA A 42 -1.91 -5.67 1.66
C ALA A 42 -1.34 -5.61 0.23
N ARG A 43 -0.62 -6.65 -0.20
CA ARG A 43 -0.09 -6.74 -1.57
C ARG A 43 -1.21 -6.85 -2.60
N ALA A 44 -2.23 -7.67 -2.32
CA ALA A 44 -3.33 -7.88 -3.26
C ALA A 44 -4.12 -6.59 -3.48
N GLU A 45 -4.44 -5.88 -2.39
CA GLU A 45 -5.13 -4.58 -2.45
C GLU A 45 -4.31 -3.52 -3.21
N VAL A 46 -3.00 -3.42 -2.93
CA VAL A 46 -2.10 -2.50 -3.64
C VAL A 46 -1.96 -2.85 -5.14
N VAL A 47 -1.88 -4.14 -5.48
CA VAL A 47 -1.80 -4.59 -6.88
C VAL A 47 -3.09 -4.25 -7.63
N ALA A 48 -4.26 -4.48 -7.02
CA ALA A 48 -5.55 -4.14 -7.61
C ALA A 48 -5.65 -2.63 -7.90
N LEU A 49 -5.29 -1.81 -6.92
CA LEU A 49 -5.31 -0.36 -7.06
C LEU A 49 -4.31 0.15 -8.11
N THR A 50 -3.12 -0.46 -8.19
CA THR A 50 -2.13 -0.15 -9.22
C THR A 50 -2.66 -0.45 -10.62
N ARG A 51 -3.41 -1.54 -10.79
CA ARG A 51 -4.07 -1.87 -12.08
C ARG A 51 -5.13 -0.84 -12.46
N GLN A 52 -5.94 -0.40 -11.49
CA GLN A 52 -6.94 0.64 -11.70
C GLN A 52 -6.30 1.97 -12.11
N MET A 53 -5.22 2.38 -11.43
CA MET A 53 -4.45 3.57 -11.80
C MET A 53 -3.87 3.49 -13.21
N ARG A 54 -3.33 2.33 -13.61
CA ARG A 54 -2.85 2.13 -14.98
C ARG A 54 -3.97 2.27 -16.01
N ALA A 55 -5.15 1.71 -15.75
CA ALA A 55 -6.29 1.82 -16.66
C ALA A 55 -6.73 3.29 -16.82
N ILE A 56 -6.81 4.03 -15.72
CA ILE A 56 -7.13 5.47 -15.73
C ILE A 56 -6.08 6.25 -16.54
N GLY A 57 -4.79 5.99 -16.31
CA GLY A 57 -3.71 6.64 -17.05
C GLY A 57 -3.75 6.35 -18.56
N ASN A 58 -4.04 5.11 -18.95
CA ASN A 58 -4.21 4.74 -20.35
C ASN A 58 -5.37 5.51 -21.00
N ASN A 59 -6.52 5.62 -20.32
CA ASN A 59 -7.68 6.34 -20.83
C ASN A 59 -7.38 7.84 -21.00
N LEU A 60 -6.72 8.46 -20.03
CA LEU A 60 -6.27 9.85 -20.15
C LEU A 60 -5.31 10.06 -21.31
N ASN A 61 -4.35 9.16 -21.48
CA ASN A 61 -3.38 9.27 -22.56
C ASN A 61 -4.06 9.14 -23.93
N GLN A 62 -5.06 8.25 -24.06
CA GLN A 62 -5.89 8.14 -25.26
C GLN A 62 -6.68 9.44 -25.52
N ALA A 63 -7.30 10.03 -24.49
CA ALA A 63 -7.99 11.31 -24.62
C ALA A 63 -7.05 12.41 -25.13
N VAL A 64 -5.85 12.52 -24.56
CA VAL A 64 -4.83 13.48 -25.03
C VAL A 64 -4.42 13.22 -26.48
N HIS A 65 -4.23 11.96 -26.88
CA HIS A 65 -3.92 11.62 -28.27
C HIS A 65 -5.05 12.01 -29.23
N HIS A 66 -6.32 11.78 -28.85
CA HIS A 66 -7.47 12.21 -29.65
C HIS A 66 -7.51 13.73 -29.81
N MET A 67 -7.28 14.49 -28.72
CA MET A 67 -7.20 15.95 -28.76
C MET A 67 -6.06 16.43 -29.67
N ASN A 68 -4.87 15.83 -29.53
CA ASN A 68 -3.70 16.18 -30.35
C ASN A 68 -3.89 15.85 -31.83
N ALA A 69 -4.72 14.86 -32.16
CA ALA A 69 -5.14 14.56 -33.54
C ALA A 69 -6.22 15.52 -34.08
N GLY A 70 -6.63 16.52 -33.30
CA GLY A 70 -7.64 17.51 -33.69
C GLY A 70 -9.08 17.08 -33.44
N HIS A 71 -9.31 15.96 -32.74
CA HIS A 71 -10.66 15.53 -32.38
C HIS A 71 -11.17 16.31 -31.17
N VAL A 72 -12.45 16.70 -31.24
CA VAL A 72 -13.14 17.35 -30.12
C VAL A 72 -13.57 16.28 -29.11
N ILE A 73 -13.10 16.40 -27.87
CA ILE A 73 -13.60 15.60 -26.75
C ILE A 73 -14.75 16.36 -26.09
N GLN A 74 -15.87 15.66 -25.83
CA GLN A 74 -17.01 16.25 -25.14
C GLN A 74 -16.61 16.57 -23.69
N SER A 75 -17.08 17.71 -23.18
CA SER A 75 -16.79 18.14 -21.82
C SER A 75 -17.21 17.10 -20.76
N GLU A 76 -18.27 16.35 -21.04
CA GLU A 76 -18.76 15.27 -20.19
C GLU A 76 -17.77 14.10 -20.08
N ASP A 77 -17.18 13.69 -21.20
CA ASP A 77 -16.20 12.59 -21.22
C ASP A 77 -14.93 12.99 -20.45
N MET A 78 -14.45 14.21 -20.68
CA MET A 78 -13.32 14.77 -19.94
C MET A 78 -13.60 14.84 -18.44
N ARG A 79 -14.81 15.29 -18.05
CA ARG A 79 -15.24 15.31 -16.65
C ARG A 79 -15.23 13.91 -16.05
N GLY A 80 -15.79 12.91 -16.74
CA GLY A 80 -15.80 11.52 -16.29
C GLY A 80 -14.38 10.96 -16.06
N HIS A 81 -13.43 11.29 -16.95
CA HIS A 81 -12.03 10.92 -16.77
C HIS A 81 -11.40 11.56 -15.53
N LEU A 82 -11.62 12.86 -15.30
CA LEU A 82 -11.09 13.59 -14.15
C LEU A 82 -11.71 13.09 -12.83
N GLU A 83 -13.00 12.79 -12.81
CA GLU A 83 -13.68 12.20 -11.66
C GLU A 83 -13.13 10.81 -11.31
N ALA A 84 -12.85 9.98 -12.32
CA ALA A 84 -12.23 8.67 -12.12
C ALA A 84 -10.83 8.77 -11.49
N VAL A 85 -10.02 9.74 -11.93
CA VAL A 85 -8.70 10.04 -11.34
C VAL A 85 -8.85 10.45 -9.89
N SER A 86 -9.71 11.44 -9.61
CA SER A 86 -9.92 11.97 -8.25
C SER A 86 -10.38 10.86 -7.30
N ARG A 87 -11.30 10.01 -7.75
CA ARG A 87 -11.77 8.85 -6.97
C ARG A 87 -10.65 7.87 -6.67
N ALA A 88 -9.85 7.49 -7.65
CA ALA A 88 -8.74 6.55 -7.46
C ALA A 88 -7.66 7.09 -6.52
N ILE A 89 -7.35 8.39 -6.59
CA ILE A 89 -6.43 9.06 -5.65
C ILE A 89 -7.01 9.01 -4.22
N GLY A 90 -8.31 9.29 -4.06
CA GLY A 90 -8.97 9.19 -2.76
C GLY A 90 -9.01 7.77 -2.19
N GLU A 91 -9.22 6.76 -3.04
CA GLU A 91 -9.14 5.35 -2.65
C GLU A 91 -7.72 4.95 -2.24
N LEU A 92 -6.70 5.44 -2.94
CA LEU A 92 -5.30 5.24 -2.59
C LEU A 92 -4.93 5.83 -1.23
N ASP A 93 -5.31 7.08 -0.96
CA ASP A 93 -5.03 7.72 0.33
C ASP A 93 -5.73 6.97 1.48
N ARG A 94 -7.00 6.58 1.31
CA ARG A 94 -7.73 5.79 2.32
C ARG A 94 -7.11 4.43 2.57
N LEU A 95 -6.74 3.72 1.50
CA LEU A 95 -6.09 2.41 1.61
C LEU A 95 -4.76 2.54 2.35
N TYR A 96 -3.93 3.51 1.96
CA TYR A 96 -2.64 3.73 2.59
C TYR A 96 -2.77 4.04 4.08
N ARG A 97 -3.69 4.95 4.46
CA ARG A 97 -3.98 5.25 5.88
C ARG A 97 -4.47 4.02 6.65
N SER A 98 -5.39 3.25 6.06
CA SER A 98 -5.92 2.02 6.65
C SER A 98 -4.81 0.99 6.91
N LEU A 99 -3.92 0.79 5.94
CA LEU A 99 -2.77 -0.11 6.08
C LEU A 99 -1.80 0.36 7.17
N CYS A 100 -1.51 1.66 7.25
CA CYS A 100 -0.70 2.23 8.32
C CYS A 100 -1.31 1.99 9.71
N VAL A 101 -2.61 2.26 9.88
CA VAL A 101 -3.33 2.05 11.15
C VAL A 101 -3.39 0.57 11.52
N LYS A 102 -3.70 -0.33 10.58
CA LYS A 102 -3.72 -1.78 10.81
C LYS A 102 -2.33 -2.29 11.22
N SER A 103 -1.28 -1.83 10.53
CA SER A 103 0.10 -2.18 10.86
C SER A 103 0.47 -1.72 12.28
N TYR A 104 0.12 -0.48 12.65
CA TYR A 104 0.39 0.05 13.98
C TYR A 104 -0.33 -0.75 15.08
N ARG A 105 -1.63 -1.00 14.92
CA ARG A 105 -2.44 -1.77 15.90
C ARG A 105 -1.94 -3.20 16.09
N ARG A 106 -1.51 -3.88 15.01
CA ARG A 106 -0.92 -5.22 15.12
C ARG A 106 0.37 -5.19 15.94
N THR A 107 1.21 -4.19 15.73
CA THR A 107 2.44 -4.00 16.52
C THR A 107 2.13 -3.71 17.98
N GLU A 108 1.20 -2.79 18.28
CA GLU A 108 0.81 -2.51 19.67
C GLU A 108 0.25 -3.74 20.39
N ALA A 109 -0.63 -4.51 19.74
CA ALA A 109 -1.22 -5.71 20.34
C ALA A 109 -0.16 -6.79 20.64
N ALA A 110 0.82 -6.97 19.77
CA ALA A 110 1.90 -7.93 19.97
C ALA A 110 2.86 -7.53 21.10
N VAL A 111 3.09 -6.22 21.28
CA VAL A 111 3.89 -5.70 22.40
C VAL A 111 3.10 -5.84 23.72
N ALA A 112 1.83 -5.45 23.73
CA ALA A 112 0.97 -5.53 24.93
C ALA A 112 0.71 -6.97 25.40
N GLY A 113 0.61 -7.93 24.47
CA GLY A 113 0.43 -9.35 24.77
C GLY A 113 1.65 -10.04 25.40
N ARG A 114 2.83 -9.39 25.39
CA ARG A 114 4.07 -9.88 26.01
C ARG A 114 4.37 -9.28 27.39
N SER A 115 3.60 -8.29 27.85
CA SER A 115 3.77 -7.68 29.19
C SER A 115 2.92 -8.33 30.29
N LYS A 116 2.35 -9.52 30.04
CA LYS A 116 1.70 -10.38 31.02
C LYS A 116 2.35 -11.76 30.99
#